data_AF-U4UHI4-F1
#
_entry.id   AF-U4UHI4-F1
#
_cell.length_a   1.000
_cell.length_b   1.000
_cell.length_c   1.000
_cell.angle_alpha   90.00
_cell.angle_beta   90.00
_cell.angle_gamma   90.00
#
_symmetry.space_group_name_H-M   'P 1'
#
loop_
_entity.id
_entity.type
_entity.pdbx_description
1 polymer ?
#
loop_
_entity_poly.entity_id
_entity_poly.type
_entity_poly.pdbx_seq_one_letter_code
_entity_poly.pdbx_strand_id
1 'polypeptide(L)'
;MMRCLFLVAIILVAVRAQILSQSEKEKMRAIHEGCMKETGADQALIHKAVKGEYVDDPKLKNQIFCVTQKIGFTDESGEIMKDLTVKKLTEKFKNEKVINAAVEKCVDKKATPSDTAFEFVKCLHSYAPEDFIKCSIITVTDKVHQNESHVCYFDCGHSCGFRKLLGVVFAVNADLTEEQKQKIVANGKACVADTGADPELIKAARQGKFADDAKLKDFALCMSKKIGFQNEAGEIQSDVVQQKLGSAIGDNEAAKKLVEKCLVSKGSGEETAIQSFKCYYENTPTHIAPKSSKAIMQLLFAAVLVIALVQVNSLTDKQKELLTQHYNQCVAISKVDQAVLQKARAGDFANDPNLKTHIKCISEKIGFQGTDGKFRRDVIEKKLKETIPGDNAKNAKLIETCVVANKDPKLQAFNAFKCLYTNAKINLL
;
A
#
# COMPACT_ATOMS: atom_id res chain seq x y z
N MET A 1 -3.56 44.19 -9.80
CA MET A 1 -4.43 43.19 -9.13
C MET A 1 -4.10 41.72 -9.44
N MET A 2 -3.43 41.38 -10.56
CA MET A 2 -3.17 39.96 -10.92
C MET A 2 -2.02 39.27 -10.15
N ARG A 3 -1.15 40.02 -9.44
CA ARG A 3 0.01 39.46 -8.72
C ARG A 3 -0.27 39.06 -7.26
N CYS A 4 -1.36 39.53 -6.64
CA CYS A 4 -1.72 39.15 -5.26
C CYS A 4 -2.51 37.84 -5.19
N LEU A 5 -3.23 37.47 -6.25
CA LEU A 5 -4.01 36.22 -6.30
C LEU A 5 -3.13 34.95 -6.43
N PHE A 6 -1.94 35.08 -7.02
CA PHE A 6 -0.98 33.97 -7.12
C PHE A 6 -0.30 33.64 -5.79
N LEU A 7 -0.14 34.62 -4.89
CA LEU A 7 0.48 34.38 -3.57
C LEU A 7 -0.48 33.73 -2.57
N VAL A 8 -1.78 34.01 -2.65
CA VAL A 8 -2.81 33.37 -1.80
C VAL A 8 -3.04 31.91 -2.23
N ALA A 9 -2.93 31.60 -3.52
CA ALA A 9 -3.03 30.23 -4.04
C ALA A 9 -1.83 29.34 -3.69
N ILE A 10 -0.62 29.90 -3.58
CA ILE A 10 0.58 29.15 -3.16
C ILE A 10 0.55 28.81 -1.66
N ILE A 11 -0.11 29.63 -0.84
CA ILE A 11 -0.24 29.41 0.61
C ILE A 11 -1.31 28.34 0.93
N LEU A 12 -2.35 28.19 0.10
CA LEU A 12 -3.41 27.18 0.31
C LEU A 12 -3.02 25.75 -0.12
N VAL A 13 -1.91 25.57 -0.87
CA VAL A 13 -1.38 24.23 -1.25
C VAL A 13 -0.46 23.64 -0.16
N ALA A 14 -0.15 24.39 0.90
CA ALA A 14 0.85 24.00 1.90
C ALA A 14 0.34 23.11 3.04
N VAL A 15 -0.93 22.72 3.10
CA VAL A 15 -1.43 21.82 4.16
C VAL A 15 -1.86 20.49 3.57
N ARG A 16 -0.87 19.68 3.18
CA ARG A 16 -1.09 18.28 2.79
C ARG A 16 -1.16 17.42 4.05
N ALA A 17 -2.27 16.71 4.24
CA ALA A 17 -2.46 15.78 5.33
C ALA A 17 -1.50 14.57 5.23
N GLN A 18 -0.45 14.60 6.04
CA GLN A 18 0.12 13.41 6.68
C GLN A 18 -0.40 13.43 8.12
N ILE A 19 -1.34 12.55 8.50
CA ILE A 19 -1.85 12.48 9.89
C ILE A 19 -0.68 12.27 10.88
N LEU A 20 0.31 11.48 10.47
CA LEU A 20 1.58 11.31 11.17
C LEU A 20 2.74 11.51 10.18
N SER A 21 3.75 12.26 10.59
CA SER A 21 5.02 12.37 9.88
C SER A 21 5.73 11.00 9.82
N GLN A 22 6.66 10.82 8.88
CA GLN A 22 7.43 9.58 8.80
C GLN A 22 8.16 9.24 10.11
N SER A 23 8.70 10.26 10.79
CA SER A 23 9.35 10.10 12.09
C SER A 23 8.41 9.56 13.17
N GLU A 24 7.14 9.92 13.14
CA GLU A 24 6.15 9.46 14.12
C GLU A 24 5.67 8.04 13.81
N LYS A 25 5.56 7.68 12.53
CA LYS A 25 5.28 6.31 12.10
C LYS A 25 6.39 5.34 12.48
N GLU A 26 7.65 5.79 12.47
CA GLU A 26 8.80 5.01 12.92
C GLU A 26 8.82 4.87 14.44
N LYS A 27 8.57 5.95 15.19
CA LYS A 27 8.43 5.90 16.65
C LYS A 27 7.32 4.93 17.08
N MET A 28 6.14 5.00 16.47
CA MET A 28 5.05 4.08 16.77
C MET A 28 5.37 2.62 16.45
N ARG A 29 6.15 2.36 15.39
CA ARG A 29 6.63 1.02 15.06
C ARG A 29 7.59 0.50 16.11
N ALA A 30 8.59 1.30 16.48
CA ALA A 30 9.55 0.92 17.50
C ALA A 30 8.87 0.64 18.85
N ILE A 31 7.88 1.45 19.21
CA ILE A 31 7.04 1.24 20.40
C ILE A 31 6.27 -0.08 20.29
N HIS A 32 5.54 -0.30 19.19
CA HIS A 32 4.77 -1.53 18.96
C HIS A 32 5.63 -2.78 19.02
N GLU A 33 6.76 -2.80 18.29
CA GLU A 33 7.69 -3.93 18.26
C GLU A 33 8.36 -4.18 19.62
N GLY A 34 8.72 -3.12 20.34
CA GLY A 34 9.23 -3.22 21.70
C GLY A 34 8.20 -3.84 22.64
N CYS A 35 6.97 -3.33 22.62
CA CYS A 35 5.88 -3.85 23.44
C CYS A 35 5.52 -5.30 23.08
N MET A 36 5.58 -5.69 21.81
CA MET A 36 5.32 -7.08 21.43
C MET A 36 6.39 -8.03 21.97
N LYS A 37 7.66 -7.60 22.02
CA LYS A 37 8.73 -8.39 22.62
C LYS A 37 8.54 -8.56 24.13
N GLU A 38 8.02 -7.53 24.81
CA GLU A 38 7.75 -7.56 26.25
C GLU A 38 6.50 -8.40 26.61
N THR A 39 5.44 -8.30 25.80
CA THR A 39 4.12 -8.87 26.13
C THR A 39 3.85 -10.22 25.48
N GLY A 40 4.53 -10.52 24.36
CA GLY A 40 4.28 -11.70 23.55
C GLY A 40 2.88 -11.72 22.93
N ALA A 41 2.26 -10.55 22.73
CA ALA A 41 0.93 -10.43 22.16
C ALA A 41 0.87 -10.95 20.72
N ASP A 42 -0.26 -11.57 20.38
CA ASP A 42 -0.50 -12.09 19.04
C ASP A 42 -0.81 -10.95 18.07
N GLN A 43 -0.01 -10.83 17.01
CA GLN A 43 -0.16 -9.82 15.96
C GLN A 43 -1.57 -9.84 15.34
N ALA A 44 -2.20 -10.99 15.21
CA ALA A 44 -3.56 -11.12 14.68
C ALA A 44 -4.61 -10.52 15.63
N LEU A 45 -4.44 -10.68 16.95
CA LEU A 45 -5.33 -10.05 17.94
C LEU A 45 -5.16 -8.53 17.96
N ILE A 46 -3.92 -8.04 17.78
CA ILE A 46 -3.66 -6.61 17.65
C ILE A 46 -4.31 -6.05 16.37
N HIS A 47 -4.20 -6.77 15.25
CA HIS A 47 -4.87 -6.38 14.01
C HIS A 47 -6.39 -6.31 14.15
N LYS A 48 -7.00 -7.26 14.88
CA LYS A 48 -8.43 -7.20 15.21
C LYS A 48 -8.77 -5.96 16.05
N ALA A 49 -8.00 -5.69 17.09
CA ALA A 49 -8.22 -4.51 17.94
C ALA A 49 -8.12 -3.18 17.15
N VAL A 50 -7.15 -3.06 16.24
CA VAL A 50 -7.02 -1.89 15.33
C VAL A 50 -8.23 -1.74 14.41
N LYS A 51 -8.88 -2.85 14.03
CA LYS A 51 -10.13 -2.85 13.26
C LYS A 51 -11.37 -2.59 14.12
N GLY A 52 -11.22 -2.47 15.43
CA GLY A 52 -12.32 -2.29 16.38
C GLY A 52 -12.90 -3.57 16.92
N GLU A 53 -12.33 -4.72 16.56
CA GLU A 53 -12.68 -6.03 17.10
C GLU A 53 -11.80 -6.32 18.32
N TYR A 54 -12.28 -5.94 19.50
CA TYR A 54 -11.54 -6.13 20.74
C TYR A 54 -11.83 -7.51 21.33
N VAL A 55 -10.81 -8.35 21.38
CA VAL A 55 -10.83 -9.65 22.07
C VAL A 55 -10.28 -9.46 23.48
N ASP A 56 -10.95 -10.03 24.48
CA ASP A 56 -10.45 -10.00 25.86
C ASP A 56 -9.31 -11.02 26.03
N ASP A 57 -8.09 -10.57 25.73
CA ASP A 57 -6.86 -11.34 25.87
C ASP A 57 -5.87 -10.59 26.78
N PRO A 58 -5.30 -11.24 27.82
CA PRO A 58 -4.36 -10.61 28.75
C PRO A 58 -3.11 -10.02 28.07
N LYS A 59 -2.60 -10.66 27.02
CA LYS A 59 -1.41 -10.17 26.31
C LYS A 59 -1.75 -8.97 25.43
N LEU A 60 -2.92 -8.97 24.78
CA LEU A 60 -3.43 -7.81 24.04
C LEU A 60 -3.68 -6.61 24.97
N LYS A 61 -4.26 -6.83 26.15
CA LYS A 61 -4.43 -5.79 27.19
C LYS A 61 -3.09 -5.19 27.61
N ASN A 62 -2.10 -6.04 27.89
CA ASN A 62 -0.76 -5.61 28.24
C ASN A 62 -0.05 -4.89 27.07
N GLN A 63 -0.27 -5.33 25.83
CA GLN A 63 0.24 -4.65 24.63
C GLN A 63 -0.33 -3.24 24.52
N ILE A 64 -1.65 -3.08 24.68
CA ILE A 64 -2.31 -1.78 24.62
C ILE A 64 -1.77 -0.87 25.73
N PHE A 65 -1.64 -1.37 26.95
CA PHE A 65 -1.06 -0.60 28.06
C PHE A 65 0.38 -0.16 27.81
N CYS A 66 1.25 -1.06 27.37
CA CYS A 66 2.63 -0.71 27.04
C CYS A 66 2.70 0.38 25.96
N VAL A 67 1.85 0.29 24.94
CA VAL A 67 1.80 1.30 23.87
C VAL A 67 1.27 2.62 24.41
N THR A 68 0.16 2.64 25.15
CA THR A 68 -0.43 3.88 25.69
C THR A 68 0.49 4.56 26.69
N GLN A 69 1.27 3.79 27.46
CA GLN A 69 2.30 4.30 28.35
C GLN A 69 3.44 4.95 27.57
N LYS A 70 4.01 4.26 26.58
CA LYS A 70 5.16 4.78 25.80
C LYS A 70 4.81 5.99 24.93
N ILE A 71 3.56 6.13 24.51
CA ILE A 71 3.08 7.35 23.83
C ILE A 71 2.64 8.44 24.81
N GLY A 72 2.62 8.16 26.12
CA GLY A 72 2.27 9.10 27.19
C GLY A 72 0.79 9.49 27.23
N PHE A 73 -0.09 8.52 26.99
CA PHE A 73 -1.53 8.60 27.28
C PHE A 73 -1.86 8.03 28.66
N THR A 74 -1.05 7.10 29.14
CA THR A 74 -1.18 6.47 30.45
C THR A 74 0.13 6.66 31.22
N ASP A 75 0.07 6.86 32.53
CA ASP A 75 1.26 6.86 33.39
C ASP A 75 1.65 5.45 33.86
N GLU A 76 2.71 5.34 34.68
CA GLU A 76 3.19 4.06 35.23
C GLU A 76 2.18 3.37 36.15
N SER A 77 1.23 4.11 36.71
CA SER A 77 0.19 3.60 37.60
C SER A 77 -1.06 3.11 36.86
N GLY A 78 -1.14 3.35 35.54
CA GLY A 78 -2.32 3.04 34.75
C GLY A 78 -3.32 4.17 34.62
N GLU A 79 -3.02 5.38 35.11
CA GLU A 79 -3.93 6.51 35.03
C GLU A 79 -3.82 7.23 33.68
N ILE A 80 -4.98 7.58 33.10
CA ILE A 80 -5.04 8.27 31.81
C ILE A 80 -4.67 9.74 31.99
N MET A 81 -3.60 10.16 31.32
CA MET A 81 -3.13 11.55 31.29
C MET A 81 -4.04 12.38 30.37
N LYS A 82 -5.17 12.85 30.90
CA LYS A 82 -6.24 13.56 30.14
C LYS A 82 -5.69 14.70 29.29
N ASP A 83 -5.01 15.66 29.91
CA ASP A 83 -4.53 16.88 29.24
C ASP A 83 -3.51 16.57 28.14
N LEU A 84 -2.59 15.65 28.40
CA LEU A 84 -1.60 15.20 27.41
C LEU A 84 -2.24 14.42 26.27
N THR A 85 -3.24 13.60 26.57
CA THR A 85 -4.00 12.84 25.57
C THR A 85 -4.80 13.77 24.68
N VAL A 86 -5.57 14.68 25.27
CA VAL A 86 -6.29 15.75 24.56
C VAL A 86 -5.34 16.54 23.68
N LYS A 87 -4.22 17.02 24.24
CA LYS A 87 -3.24 17.82 23.48
C LYS A 87 -2.70 17.06 22.27
N LYS A 88 -2.21 15.83 22.46
CA LYS A 88 -1.62 15.01 21.39
C LYS A 88 -2.64 14.64 20.32
N LEU A 89 -3.87 14.28 20.71
CA LEU A 89 -4.93 14.00 19.76
C LEU A 89 -5.36 15.30 19.04
N THR A 90 -5.56 16.42 19.73
CA THR A 90 -5.91 17.70 19.09
C THR A 90 -4.85 18.19 18.12
N GLU A 91 -3.56 18.04 18.46
CA GLU A 91 -2.45 18.34 17.55
C GLU A 91 -2.53 17.55 16.24
N LYS A 92 -3.04 16.32 16.28
CA LYS A 92 -3.10 15.41 15.13
C LYS A 92 -4.38 15.52 14.32
N PHE A 93 -5.52 15.54 15.01
CA PHE A 93 -6.84 15.43 14.40
C PHE A 93 -7.53 16.77 14.19
N LYS A 94 -7.01 17.84 14.80
CA LYS A 94 -7.56 19.20 14.70
C LYS A 94 -9.07 19.28 15.02
N ASN A 95 -9.57 18.40 15.89
CA ASN A 95 -10.98 18.32 16.30
C ASN A 95 -11.11 18.28 17.82
N GLU A 96 -10.65 19.35 18.47
CA GLU A 96 -10.57 19.48 19.93
C GLU A 96 -11.89 19.20 20.64
N LYS A 97 -13.01 19.69 20.10
CA LYS A 97 -14.34 19.50 20.70
C LYS A 97 -14.74 18.03 20.81
N VAL A 98 -14.53 17.25 19.74
CA VAL A 98 -14.84 15.81 19.74
C VAL A 98 -13.86 15.05 20.62
N ILE A 99 -12.58 15.43 20.59
CA ILE A 99 -11.52 14.80 21.37
C ILE A 99 -11.74 15.01 22.87
N ASN A 100 -12.05 16.22 23.31
CA ASN A 100 -12.37 16.52 24.71
C ASN A 100 -13.57 15.69 25.18
N ALA A 101 -14.66 15.71 24.41
CA ALA A 101 -15.85 14.93 24.74
C ALA A 101 -15.57 13.41 24.80
N ALA A 102 -14.70 12.90 23.92
CA ALA A 102 -14.32 11.49 23.91
C ALA A 102 -13.45 11.13 25.12
N VAL A 103 -12.38 11.89 25.38
CA VAL A 103 -11.47 11.64 26.51
C VAL A 103 -12.22 11.75 27.84
N GLU A 104 -13.04 12.79 28.04
CA GLU A 104 -13.85 12.94 29.26
C GLU A 104 -14.77 11.75 29.51
N LYS A 105 -15.40 11.22 28.46
CA LYS A 105 -16.33 10.09 28.58
C LYS A 105 -15.64 8.74 28.68
N CYS A 106 -14.43 8.61 28.15
CA CYS A 106 -13.72 7.33 28.09
C CYS A 106 -12.76 7.09 29.25
N VAL A 107 -12.36 8.12 30.00
CA VAL A 107 -11.47 7.94 31.16
C VAL A 107 -12.25 7.28 32.30
N ASP A 108 -12.01 5.98 32.47
CA ASP A 108 -12.61 5.17 33.53
C ASP A 108 -11.57 4.19 34.09
N LYS A 109 -11.21 4.36 35.37
CA LYS A 109 -10.17 3.56 36.03
C LYS A 109 -10.71 2.16 36.32
N LYS A 110 -10.04 1.14 35.81
CA LYS A 110 -10.37 -0.27 36.03
C LYS A 110 -9.49 -0.89 37.11
N ALA A 111 -9.77 -2.15 37.43
CA ALA A 111 -9.06 -2.89 38.47
C ALA A 111 -7.55 -3.01 38.19
N THR A 112 -7.15 -3.09 36.92
CA THR A 112 -5.75 -3.15 36.52
C THR A 112 -5.38 -2.01 35.56
N PRO A 113 -4.10 -1.59 35.50
CA PRO A 113 -3.62 -0.65 34.49
C PRO A 113 -3.91 -1.11 33.05
N SER A 114 -3.76 -2.42 32.78
CA SER A 114 -4.01 -2.99 31.46
C SER A 114 -5.48 -2.97 31.06
N ASP A 115 -6.39 -3.27 31.99
CA ASP A 115 -7.83 -3.13 31.74
C ASP A 115 -8.24 -1.67 31.53
N THR A 116 -7.61 -0.75 32.27
CA THR A 116 -7.85 0.70 32.13
C THR A 116 -7.47 1.19 30.74
N ALA A 117 -6.26 0.85 30.28
CA ALA A 117 -5.80 1.23 28.94
C ALA A 117 -6.63 0.55 27.83
N PHE A 118 -7.00 -0.73 28.00
CA PHE A 118 -7.81 -1.47 27.04
C PHE A 118 -9.19 -0.85 26.85
N GLU A 119 -9.94 -0.62 27.94
CA GLU A 119 -11.28 -0.04 27.87
C GLU A 119 -11.23 1.42 27.43
N PHE A 120 -10.19 2.18 27.81
CA PHE A 120 -9.98 3.54 27.33
C PHE A 120 -9.83 3.60 25.80
N VAL A 121 -8.93 2.78 25.23
CA VAL A 121 -8.69 2.76 23.77
C VAL A 121 -9.91 2.24 23.01
N LYS A 122 -10.56 1.19 23.51
CA LYS A 122 -11.80 0.66 22.95
C LYS A 122 -12.92 1.71 22.92
N CYS A 123 -13.07 2.47 24.00
CA CYS A 123 -14.04 3.55 24.07
C CYS A 123 -13.70 4.68 23.09
N LEU A 124 -12.44 5.15 23.05
CA LEU A 124 -12.01 6.17 22.09
C LEU A 124 -12.28 5.76 20.64
N HIS A 125 -12.17 4.47 20.33
CA HIS A 125 -12.44 3.96 18.99
C HIS A 125 -13.89 4.20 18.54
N SER A 126 -14.86 4.21 19.46
CA SER A 126 -16.26 4.53 19.13
C SER A 126 -16.50 6.00 18.76
N TYR A 127 -15.54 6.90 19.08
CA TYR A 127 -15.57 8.31 18.71
C TYR A 127 -14.77 8.59 17.42
N ALA A 128 -14.05 7.59 16.91
CA ALA A 128 -13.31 7.72 15.65
C ALA A 128 -14.28 7.69 14.47
N PRO A 129 -14.17 8.62 13.48
CA PRO A 129 -14.92 8.52 12.23
C PRO A 129 -14.62 7.17 11.54
N GLU A 130 -15.60 6.53 10.90
CA GLU A 130 -15.36 5.24 10.20
C GLU A 130 -14.23 5.32 9.15
N ASP A 131 -14.04 6.49 8.54
CA ASP A 131 -12.96 6.76 7.59
C ASP A 131 -11.56 6.80 8.25
N PHE A 132 -11.50 7.11 9.54
CA PHE A 132 -10.26 7.09 10.32
C PHE A 132 -9.83 5.66 10.69
N ILE A 133 -10.80 4.78 10.96
CA ILE A 133 -10.56 3.35 11.18
C ILE A 133 -9.96 2.75 9.90
N LYS A 134 -10.51 3.08 8.72
CA LYS A 134 -9.95 2.67 7.42
C LYS A 134 -8.53 3.20 7.15
N CYS A 135 -8.20 4.43 7.57
CA CYS A 135 -6.86 5.01 7.40
C CYS A 135 -5.81 4.36 8.34
N SER A 136 -6.23 4.00 9.56
CA SER A 136 -5.40 3.26 10.52
C SER A 136 -5.10 1.84 10.05
N ILE A 137 -6.11 1.17 9.47
CA ILE A 137 -6.02 -0.17 8.87
C ILE A 137 -4.93 -0.21 7.80
N ILE A 138 -4.94 0.73 6.85
CA ILE A 138 -3.93 0.83 5.78
C ILE A 138 -2.50 0.94 6.36
N THR A 139 -2.29 1.79 7.37
CA THR A 139 -0.93 2.00 7.93
C THR A 139 -0.35 0.85 8.76
N VAL A 140 -1.19 -0.02 9.33
CA VAL A 140 -0.74 -1.17 10.13
C VAL A 140 -0.54 -2.41 9.24
N THR A 141 -1.40 -2.62 8.24
CA THR A 141 -1.23 -3.72 7.26
C THR A 141 -0.10 -3.46 6.26
N ASP A 142 0.23 -2.19 5.98
CA ASP A 142 1.32 -1.81 5.05
C ASP A 142 2.75 -1.90 5.65
N LYS A 143 2.92 -2.59 6.78
CA LYS A 143 4.25 -2.96 7.29
C LYS A 143 4.61 -4.42 7.13
N VAL A 144 3.77 -5.22 6.48
CA VAL A 144 4.26 -6.49 5.90
C VAL A 144 4.79 -6.27 4.49
N HIS A 145 4.26 -5.36 3.66
CA HIS A 145 4.78 -5.11 2.30
C HIS A 145 4.91 -3.61 1.96
N GLN A 146 6.01 -3.26 1.30
CA GLN A 146 6.61 -1.93 1.14
C GLN A 146 5.80 -0.87 0.36
N ASN A 147 5.92 0.38 0.84
CA ASN A 147 6.34 1.60 0.11
C ASN A 147 5.69 1.87 -1.28
N GLU A 148 4.56 2.58 -1.32
CA GLU A 148 4.23 3.63 -2.32
C GLU A 148 3.03 4.48 -1.87
N SER A 149 2.98 5.72 -2.35
CA SER A 149 2.17 6.82 -1.81
C SER A 149 0.75 6.85 -2.38
N HIS A 150 -0.29 6.72 -1.56
CA HIS A 150 -1.66 7.07 -1.95
C HIS A 150 -2.29 8.07 -0.97
N VAL A 151 -2.72 9.18 -1.56
CA VAL A 151 -3.39 10.33 -0.96
C VAL A 151 -4.86 10.00 -0.77
N CYS A 152 -5.39 10.11 0.45
CA CYS A 152 -6.83 10.15 0.71
C CYS A 152 -7.26 11.62 0.81
N TYR A 153 -8.17 12.03 -0.05
CA TYR A 153 -8.78 13.36 -0.11
C TYR A 153 -10.19 13.23 0.46
N PHE A 154 -10.56 13.98 1.50
CA PHE A 154 -11.94 14.46 1.68
C PHE A 154 -11.97 15.64 2.68
N ASP A 155 -12.46 16.78 2.19
CA ASP A 155 -12.78 17.99 2.93
C ASP A 155 -13.90 17.72 3.96
N CYS A 156 -13.66 18.03 5.23
CA CYS A 156 -14.73 18.21 6.22
C CYS A 156 -15.14 19.69 6.22
N GLY A 157 -16.32 20.00 5.70
CA GLY A 157 -16.84 21.36 5.74
C GLY A 157 -18.30 21.52 5.33
N HIS A 158 -19.24 20.99 6.12
CA HIS A 158 -20.43 21.70 6.62
C HIS A 158 -21.55 20.76 7.14
N SER A 159 -22.08 21.13 8.31
CA SER A 159 -23.44 20.93 8.83
C SER A 159 -24.00 19.52 9.12
N CYS A 160 -24.35 19.34 10.41
CA CYS A 160 -25.27 18.36 10.96
C CYS A 160 -26.59 18.24 10.19
N GLY A 161 -27.16 17.02 10.15
CA GLY A 161 -28.55 16.78 9.76
C GLY A 161 -29.03 15.39 10.18
N PHE A 162 -29.86 15.36 11.22
CA PHE A 162 -30.50 14.19 11.82
C PHE A 162 -31.38 13.38 10.85
N ARG A 163 -31.29 12.04 10.98
CA ARG A 163 -32.42 11.07 11.03
C ARG A 163 -33.07 10.56 9.71
N LYS A 164 -33.26 9.23 9.72
CA LYS A 164 -34.11 8.32 8.91
C LYS A 164 -33.40 7.69 7.70
N LEU A 165 -33.51 6.40 7.38
CA LEU A 165 -34.07 5.19 7.99
C LEU A 165 -33.73 4.05 7.01
N LEU A 166 -33.40 2.86 7.51
CA LEU A 166 -33.35 1.56 6.79
C LEU A 166 -32.31 1.36 5.67
N GLY A 167 -31.30 0.52 5.97
CA GLY A 167 -30.40 -0.04 4.98
C GLY A 167 -29.06 -0.45 5.58
N VAL A 168 -29.06 -1.40 6.52
CA VAL A 168 -27.81 -2.01 7.00
C VAL A 168 -27.23 -2.85 5.85
N VAL A 169 -26.09 -2.44 5.31
CA VAL A 169 -25.20 -3.33 4.54
C VAL A 169 -23.81 -3.16 5.12
N PHE A 170 -23.36 -4.18 5.84
CA PHE A 170 -22.01 -4.32 6.35
C PHE A 170 -21.04 -4.36 5.16
N ALA A 171 -20.05 -3.46 5.12
CA ALA A 171 -18.93 -3.56 4.21
C ALA A 171 -17.86 -4.47 4.84
N VAL A 172 -17.87 -5.76 4.49
CA VAL A 172 -16.85 -6.73 4.88
C VAL A 172 -15.74 -6.72 3.84
N ASN A 173 -14.52 -6.31 4.21
CA ASN A 173 -13.36 -6.39 3.33
C ASN A 173 -12.90 -7.84 3.17
N ALA A 174 -13.17 -8.40 2.00
CA ALA A 174 -12.70 -9.70 1.51
C ALA A 174 -11.22 -9.64 1.09
N ASP A 175 -10.27 -9.87 1.99
CA ASP A 175 -8.86 -10.02 1.62
C ASP A 175 -8.56 -11.49 1.23
N LEU A 176 -8.24 -11.72 -0.06
CA LEU A 176 -7.71 -13.01 -0.52
C LEU A 176 -6.39 -13.33 0.18
N THR A 177 -6.15 -14.61 0.47
CA THR A 177 -4.86 -15.08 1.00
C THR A 177 -3.74 -14.87 -0.03
N GLU A 178 -2.49 -14.74 0.42
CA GLU A 178 -1.34 -14.57 -0.48
C GLU A 178 -1.18 -15.76 -1.44
N GLU A 179 -1.49 -16.98 -1.00
CA GLU A 179 -1.50 -18.16 -1.87
C GLU A 179 -2.56 -18.06 -2.97
N GLN A 180 -3.76 -17.57 -2.64
CA GLN A 180 -4.83 -17.35 -3.63
C GLN A 180 -4.45 -16.25 -4.62
N LYS A 181 -3.82 -15.16 -4.18
CA LYS A 181 -3.31 -14.10 -5.05
C LYS A 181 -2.25 -14.63 -6.02
N GLN A 182 -1.28 -15.40 -5.52
CA GLN A 182 -0.24 -16.03 -6.36
C GLN A 182 -0.83 -16.97 -7.40
N LYS A 183 -1.80 -17.82 -7.03
CA LYS A 183 -2.51 -18.71 -7.97
C LYS A 183 -3.27 -17.93 -9.04
N ILE A 184 -3.96 -16.86 -8.69
CA ILE A 184 -4.68 -16.01 -9.66
C ILE A 184 -3.70 -15.34 -10.63
N VAL A 185 -2.54 -14.86 -10.17
CA VAL A 185 -1.52 -14.26 -11.03
C VAL A 185 -0.89 -15.30 -11.96
N ALA A 186 -0.55 -16.49 -11.45
CA ALA A 186 -0.01 -17.59 -12.25
C ALA A 186 -1.00 -18.04 -13.33
N ASN A 187 -2.26 -18.24 -12.96
CA ASN A 187 -3.34 -18.57 -13.89
C ASN A 187 -3.54 -17.48 -14.94
N GLY A 188 -3.50 -16.21 -14.54
CA GLY A 188 -3.61 -15.08 -15.46
C GLY A 188 -2.48 -15.05 -16.49
N LYS A 189 -1.23 -15.29 -16.08
CA LYS A 189 -0.09 -15.37 -17.00
C LYS A 189 -0.24 -16.52 -17.99
N ALA A 190 -0.63 -17.71 -17.50
CA ALA A 190 -0.89 -18.85 -18.35
C ALA A 190 -2.01 -18.56 -19.36
N CYS A 191 -3.14 -17.98 -18.91
CA CYS A 191 -4.24 -17.65 -19.79
C CYS A 191 -3.90 -16.57 -20.83
N VAL A 192 -3.06 -15.58 -20.51
CA VAL A 192 -2.56 -14.63 -21.51
C VAL A 192 -1.72 -15.35 -22.57
N ALA A 193 -0.87 -16.29 -22.16
CA ALA A 193 -0.06 -17.06 -23.08
C ALA A 193 -0.90 -17.99 -23.97
N ASP A 194 -1.94 -18.60 -23.40
CA ASP A 194 -2.82 -19.55 -24.11
C ASP A 194 -3.76 -18.85 -25.09
N THR A 195 -4.32 -17.70 -24.73
CA THR A 195 -5.35 -17.02 -25.54
C THR A 195 -4.82 -15.84 -26.38
N GLY A 196 -3.63 -15.33 -26.03
CA GLY A 196 -3.06 -14.15 -26.67
C GLY A 196 -3.86 -12.86 -26.43
N ALA A 197 -4.64 -12.81 -25.34
CA ALA A 197 -5.42 -11.64 -24.97
C ALA A 197 -4.54 -10.41 -24.68
N ASP A 198 -5.00 -9.24 -25.13
CA ASP A 198 -4.29 -7.99 -24.90
C ASP A 198 -4.30 -7.63 -23.39
N PRO A 199 -3.12 -7.49 -22.75
CA PRO A 199 -3.01 -7.10 -21.35
C PRO A 199 -3.75 -5.80 -21.01
N GLU A 200 -3.84 -4.84 -21.94
CA GLU A 200 -4.55 -3.58 -21.70
C GLU A 200 -6.07 -3.77 -21.68
N LEU A 201 -6.61 -4.68 -22.50
CA LEU A 201 -8.04 -5.04 -22.44
C LEU A 201 -8.38 -5.79 -21.16
N ILE A 202 -7.49 -6.67 -20.68
CA ILE A 202 -7.65 -7.36 -19.39
C ILE A 202 -7.65 -6.34 -18.23
N LYS A 203 -6.72 -5.39 -18.26
CA LYS A 203 -6.63 -4.31 -17.27
C LYS A 203 -7.87 -3.42 -17.29
N ALA A 204 -8.37 -3.07 -18.47
CA ALA A 204 -9.60 -2.31 -18.64
C ALA A 204 -10.81 -3.08 -18.07
N ALA A 205 -10.92 -4.39 -18.34
CA ALA A 205 -11.98 -5.24 -17.82
C ALA A 205 -11.98 -5.31 -16.28
N ARG A 206 -10.80 -5.39 -15.65
CA ARG A 206 -10.68 -5.31 -14.17
C ARG A 206 -11.17 -3.98 -13.60
N GLN A 207 -11.14 -2.92 -14.39
CA GLN A 207 -11.65 -1.58 -14.02
C GLN A 207 -13.12 -1.38 -14.44
N GLY A 208 -13.80 -2.43 -14.90
CA GLY A 208 -15.19 -2.38 -15.32
C GLY A 208 -15.43 -1.91 -16.74
N LYS A 209 -14.37 -1.78 -17.54
CA LYS A 209 -14.45 -1.44 -18.97
C LYS A 209 -14.28 -2.71 -19.78
N PHE A 210 -15.39 -3.31 -20.14
CA PHE A 210 -15.43 -4.56 -20.91
C PHE A 210 -15.48 -4.25 -22.39
N ALA A 211 -14.38 -4.53 -23.11
CA ALA A 211 -14.37 -4.53 -24.56
C ALA A 211 -15.05 -5.80 -25.10
N ASP A 212 -15.72 -5.68 -26.23
CA ASP A 212 -16.21 -6.86 -26.96
C ASP A 212 -15.08 -7.39 -27.84
N ASP A 213 -14.21 -8.21 -27.24
CA ASP A 213 -13.03 -8.79 -27.89
C ASP A 213 -13.00 -10.30 -27.68
N ALA A 214 -12.85 -11.07 -28.75
CA ALA A 214 -12.90 -12.53 -28.71
C ALA A 214 -11.84 -13.12 -27.77
N LYS A 215 -10.60 -12.60 -27.81
CA LYS A 215 -9.50 -13.10 -26.97
C LYS A 215 -9.69 -12.75 -25.50
N LEU A 216 -10.33 -11.63 -25.20
CA LEU A 216 -10.72 -11.28 -23.84
C LEU A 216 -11.79 -12.24 -23.30
N LYS A 217 -12.74 -12.69 -24.13
CA LYS A 217 -13.73 -13.71 -23.76
C LYS A 217 -13.07 -15.08 -23.54
N ASP A 218 -12.13 -15.47 -24.41
CA ASP A 218 -11.32 -16.68 -24.25
C ASP A 218 -10.52 -16.63 -22.94
N PHE A 219 -9.91 -15.48 -22.64
CA PHE A 219 -9.17 -15.26 -21.40
C PHE A 219 -10.09 -15.40 -20.17
N ALA A 220 -11.30 -14.85 -20.24
CA ALA A 220 -12.28 -14.98 -19.16
C ALA A 220 -12.68 -16.44 -18.92
N LEU A 221 -12.91 -17.23 -19.97
CA LEU A 221 -13.18 -18.67 -19.85
C LEU A 221 -11.98 -19.43 -19.27
N CYS A 222 -10.78 -19.18 -19.78
CA CYS A 222 -9.56 -19.81 -19.27
C CYS A 222 -9.38 -19.57 -17.76
N MET A 223 -9.55 -18.32 -17.32
CA MET A 223 -9.46 -17.96 -15.91
C MET A 223 -10.56 -18.66 -15.10
N SER A 224 -11.80 -18.64 -15.59
CA SER A 224 -12.95 -19.27 -14.96
C SER A 224 -12.77 -20.78 -14.77
N LYS A 225 -12.22 -21.48 -15.78
CA LYS A 225 -11.84 -22.89 -15.69
C LYS A 225 -10.76 -23.14 -14.65
N LYS A 226 -9.65 -22.39 -14.72
CA LYS A 226 -8.50 -22.59 -13.80
C LYS A 226 -8.83 -22.31 -12.33
N ILE A 227 -9.82 -21.45 -12.05
CA ILE A 227 -10.31 -21.21 -10.68
C ILE A 227 -11.50 -22.12 -10.29
N GLY A 228 -11.95 -22.99 -11.20
CA GLY A 228 -13.01 -23.97 -10.96
C GLY A 228 -14.42 -23.40 -10.96
N PHE A 229 -14.64 -22.22 -11.56
CA PHE A 229 -15.96 -21.62 -11.72
C PHE A 229 -16.71 -22.16 -12.92
N GLN A 230 -16.00 -22.63 -13.95
CA GLN A 230 -16.56 -23.37 -15.07
C GLN A 230 -15.80 -24.69 -15.25
N ASN A 231 -16.48 -25.73 -15.73
CA ASN A 231 -15.83 -27.00 -16.11
C ASN A 231 -15.28 -26.93 -17.55
N GLU A 232 -14.73 -28.05 -18.05
CA GLU A 232 -14.16 -28.10 -19.40
C GLU A 232 -15.19 -27.88 -20.52
N ALA A 233 -16.46 -28.21 -20.28
CA ALA A 233 -17.56 -27.92 -21.19
C ALA A 233 -18.02 -26.44 -21.15
N GLY A 234 -17.44 -25.62 -20.26
CA GLY A 234 -17.81 -24.22 -20.08
C GLY A 234 -19.06 -24.03 -19.21
N GLU A 235 -19.51 -25.06 -18.50
CA GLU A 235 -20.68 -25.00 -17.64
C GLU A 235 -20.31 -24.48 -16.25
N ILE A 236 -21.11 -23.55 -15.73
CA ILE A 236 -20.88 -22.91 -14.44
C ILE A 236 -21.04 -23.92 -13.29
N GLN A 237 -20.07 -23.93 -12.38
CA GLN A 237 -20.07 -24.70 -11.13
C GLN A 237 -20.64 -23.84 -9.99
N SER A 238 -21.96 -23.62 -9.99
CA SER A 238 -22.63 -22.65 -9.09
C SER A 238 -22.33 -22.87 -7.61
N ASP A 239 -22.26 -24.12 -7.15
CA ASP A 239 -21.95 -24.46 -5.76
C ASP A 239 -20.52 -24.02 -5.38
N VAL A 240 -19.56 -24.23 -6.28
CA VAL A 240 -18.15 -23.83 -6.09
C VAL A 240 -18.04 -22.31 -6.06
N VAL A 241 -18.77 -21.62 -6.93
CA VAL A 241 -18.78 -20.16 -7.01
C VAL A 241 -19.41 -19.57 -5.76
N GLN A 242 -20.55 -20.10 -5.30
CA GLN A 242 -21.21 -19.66 -4.08
C GLN A 242 -20.32 -19.88 -2.84
N GLN A 243 -19.69 -21.06 -2.72
CA GLN A 243 -18.79 -21.36 -1.60
C GLN A 243 -17.60 -20.40 -1.56
N LYS A 244 -16.93 -20.20 -2.70
CA LYS A 244 -15.75 -19.33 -2.79
C LYS A 244 -16.13 -17.86 -2.61
N LEU A 245 -17.25 -17.43 -3.17
CA LEU A 245 -17.74 -16.07 -3.01
C LEU A 245 -18.18 -15.79 -1.57
N GLY A 246 -18.95 -16.68 -0.95
CA GLY A 246 -19.38 -16.55 0.44
C GLY A 246 -18.21 -16.54 1.41
N SER A 247 -17.18 -17.36 1.17
CA SER A 247 -15.93 -17.33 1.94
C SER A 247 -15.17 -16.01 1.76
N ALA A 248 -15.16 -15.44 0.56
CA ALA A 248 -14.49 -14.19 0.29
C ALA A 248 -15.22 -13.01 0.97
N ILE A 249 -16.53 -12.85 0.73
CA ILE A 249 -17.28 -11.69 1.22
C ILE A 249 -17.77 -11.83 2.67
N GLY A 250 -17.61 -13.00 3.29
CA GLY A 250 -18.07 -13.27 4.65
C GLY A 250 -19.60 -13.28 4.82
N ASP A 251 -20.34 -13.28 3.70
CA ASP A 251 -21.80 -13.24 3.65
C ASP A 251 -22.32 -14.25 2.62
N ASN A 252 -22.73 -15.42 3.11
CA ASN A 252 -23.24 -16.50 2.27
C ASN A 252 -24.59 -16.16 1.62
N GLU A 253 -25.40 -15.30 2.23
CA GLU A 253 -26.71 -14.92 1.69
C GLU A 253 -26.56 -13.91 0.55
N ALA A 254 -25.68 -12.92 0.71
CA ALA A 254 -25.30 -12.02 -0.38
C ALA A 254 -24.62 -12.79 -1.53
N ALA A 255 -23.77 -13.77 -1.21
CA ALA A 255 -23.11 -14.61 -2.21
C ALA A 255 -24.15 -15.41 -3.02
N LYS A 256 -25.12 -16.02 -2.33
CA LYS A 256 -26.22 -16.75 -2.98
C LYS A 256 -27.02 -15.83 -3.92
N LYS A 257 -27.42 -14.63 -3.46
CA LYS A 257 -28.15 -13.64 -4.29
C LYS A 257 -27.36 -13.22 -5.53
N LEU A 258 -26.04 -13.03 -5.40
CA LEU A 258 -25.17 -12.71 -6.53
C LEU A 258 -25.01 -13.87 -7.50
N VAL A 259 -24.90 -15.10 -6.99
CA VAL A 259 -24.83 -16.30 -7.82
C VAL A 259 -26.12 -16.47 -8.63
N GLU A 260 -27.27 -16.43 -7.97
CA GLU A 260 -28.58 -16.53 -8.63
C GLU A 260 -28.80 -15.44 -9.69
N LYS A 261 -28.28 -14.24 -9.44
CA LYS A 261 -28.43 -13.10 -10.35
C LYS A 261 -27.47 -13.14 -11.54
N CYS A 262 -26.22 -13.52 -11.33
CA CYS A 262 -25.14 -13.29 -12.30
C CYS A 262 -24.62 -14.54 -13.01
N LEU A 263 -24.83 -15.74 -12.46
CA LEU A 263 -24.33 -16.98 -13.07
C LEU A 263 -25.37 -17.56 -14.03
N VAL A 264 -25.60 -16.83 -15.12
CA VAL A 264 -26.53 -17.24 -16.18
C VAL A 264 -25.74 -17.76 -17.36
N SER A 265 -26.01 -18.98 -17.82
CA SER A 265 -25.42 -19.52 -19.05
C SER A 265 -25.83 -18.67 -20.26
N LYS A 266 -24.85 -18.27 -21.07
CA LYS A 266 -25.01 -17.41 -22.23
C LYS A 266 -24.27 -18.01 -23.42
N GLY A 267 -25.00 -18.61 -24.38
CA GLY A 267 -24.50 -18.97 -25.71
C GLY A 267 -23.33 -19.98 -25.75
N SER A 268 -22.16 -19.57 -25.29
CA SER A 268 -20.92 -20.35 -25.17
C SER A 268 -20.27 -20.19 -23.78
N GLY A 269 -19.25 -20.99 -23.47
CA GLY A 269 -18.53 -20.88 -22.20
C GLY A 269 -17.85 -19.52 -22.02
N GLU A 270 -17.31 -18.96 -23.09
CA GLU A 270 -16.61 -17.67 -23.16
C GLU A 270 -17.56 -16.50 -22.87
N GLU A 271 -18.71 -16.49 -23.53
CA GLU A 271 -19.73 -15.46 -23.32
C GLU A 271 -20.33 -15.58 -21.91
N THR A 272 -20.52 -16.81 -21.44
CA THR A 272 -20.94 -17.08 -20.05
C THR A 272 -19.93 -16.52 -19.04
N ALA A 273 -18.62 -16.73 -19.26
CA ALA A 273 -17.58 -16.27 -18.36
C ALA A 273 -17.52 -14.73 -18.25
N ILE A 274 -17.47 -14.05 -19.40
CA ILE A 274 -17.33 -12.59 -19.43
C ILE A 274 -18.59 -11.88 -18.93
N GLN A 275 -19.78 -12.39 -19.26
CA GLN A 275 -21.04 -11.79 -18.82
C GLN A 275 -21.28 -12.03 -17.33
N SER A 276 -20.91 -13.20 -16.81
CA SER A 276 -20.95 -13.45 -15.36
C SER A 276 -20.03 -12.48 -14.62
N PHE A 277 -18.82 -12.25 -15.13
CA PHE A 277 -17.87 -11.31 -14.53
C PHE A 277 -18.35 -9.85 -14.61
N LYS A 278 -18.91 -9.44 -15.75
CA LYS A 278 -19.52 -8.11 -15.92
C LYS A 278 -20.71 -7.89 -14.99
N CYS A 279 -21.63 -8.85 -14.90
CA CYS A 279 -22.77 -8.78 -13.98
C CYS A 279 -22.30 -8.69 -12.53
N TYR A 280 -21.32 -9.52 -12.14
CA TYR A 280 -20.73 -9.45 -10.81
C TYR A 280 -20.18 -8.06 -10.53
N TYR A 281 -19.38 -7.51 -11.45
CA TYR A 281 -18.83 -6.16 -11.32
C TYR A 281 -19.93 -5.12 -11.14
N GLU A 282 -21.00 -5.16 -11.93
CA GLU A 282 -22.12 -4.22 -11.85
C GLU A 282 -22.90 -4.30 -10.53
N ASN A 283 -23.01 -5.51 -9.95
CA ASN A 283 -23.86 -5.79 -8.80
C ASN A 283 -23.12 -5.90 -7.46
N THR A 284 -21.79 -5.85 -7.45
CA THR A 284 -21.01 -5.69 -6.23
C THR A 284 -20.54 -4.24 -6.06
N PRO A 285 -21.08 -3.47 -5.12
CA PRO A 285 -20.45 -2.24 -4.68
C PRO A 285 -19.19 -2.61 -3.88
N THR A 286 -18.02 -2.18 -4.35
CA THR A 286 -16.75 -2.04 -3.61
C THR A 286 -15.71 -3.18 -3.52
N HIS A 287 -15.89 -4.42 -4.01
CA HIS A 287 -14.94 -5.49 -3.63
C HIS A 287 -13.82 -5.95 -4.59
N ILE A 288 -13.69 -5.52 -5.86
CA ILE A 288 -12.52 -5.94 -6.69
C ILE A 288 -11.88 -4.82 -7.55
N ALA A 289 -12.45 -3.61 -7.63
CA ALA A 289 -11.74 -2.41 -8.11
C ALA A 289 -12.42 -1.15 -7.53
N PRO A 290 -11.68 -0.11 -7.15
CA PRO A 290 -12.26 1.10 -6.58
C PRO A 290 -13.15 1.80 -7.63
N LYS A 291 -14.47 1.71 -7.44
CA LYS A 291 -15.50 2.46 -8.15
C LYS A 291 -15.77 3.79 -7.42
N SER A 292 -14.93 4.78 -7.67
CA SER A 292 -15.30 6.20 -7.59
C SER A 292 -14.37 6.90 -8.59
N SER A 293 -14.79 7.48 -9.71
CA SER A 293 -15.98 8.30 -9.92
C SER A 293 -16.25 8.41 -11.43
N LYS A 294 -17.36 7.86 -11.91
CA LYS A 294 -17.86 8.12 -13.29
C LYS A 294 -18.22 9.59 -13.53
N ALA A 295 -18.37 10.40 -12.48
CA ALA A 295 -18.79 11.79 -12.56
C ALA A 295 -17.63 12.83 -12.63
N ILE A 296 -16.37 12.43 -12.41
CA ILE A 296 -15.21 13.36 -12.51
C ILE A 296 -14.68 13.43 -13.97
N MET A 297 -15.03 12.47 -14.82
CA MET A 297 -14.50 12.36 -16.17
C MET A 297 -15.18 13.28 -17.20
N GLN A 298 -16.26 13.99 -16.83
CA GLN A 298 -16.86 15.01 -17.69
C GLN A 298 -16.32 16.44 -17.45
N LEU A 299 -15.47 16.64 -16.42
CA LEU A 299 -14.87 17.94 -16.11
C LEU A 299 -13.34 18.01 -16.30
N LEU A 300 -12.70 16.93 -16.76
CA LEU A 300 -11.25 16.88 -17.05
C LEU A 300 -10.95 16.69 -18.56
N PHE A 301 -11.81 17.23 -19.42
CA PHE A 301 -11.47 17.52 -20.82
C PHE A 301 -10.57 18.76 -20.97
N ALA A 302 -10.25 19.45 -19.86
CA ALA A 302 -9.44 20.66 -19.84
C ALA A 302 -8.19 20.52 -18.95
N ALA A 303 -7.44 19.42 -19.07
CA ALA A 303 -6.01 19.37 -18.71
C ALA A 303 -5.26 18.26 -19.47
N VAL A 304 -5.77 17.91 -20.66
CA VAL A 304 -5.17 17.03 -21.67
C VAL A 304 -3.86 17.61 -22.27
N LEU A 305 -3.29 18.65 -21.66
CA LEU A 305 -2.07 19.35 -22.11
C LEU A 305 -0.87 19.23 -21.15
N VAL A 306 -1.00 18.57 -19.98
CA VAL A 306 0.14 18.40 -19.03
C VAL A 306 0.56 16.94 -18.85
N ILE A 307 -0.20 15.98 -19.37
CA ILE A 307 0.12 14.53 -19.28
C ILE A 307 1.00 14.03 -20.45
N ALA A 308 1.48 14.94 -21.31
CA ALA A 308 2.48 14.58 -22.32
C ALA A 308 3.91 14.37 -21.77
N LEU A 309 4.16 14.50 -20.46
CA LEU A 309 5.54 14.48 -19.90
C LEU A 309 5.84 13.48 -18.78
N VAL A 310 5.00 12.48 -18.50
CA VAL A 310 5.45 11.38 -17.63
C VAL A 310 5.11 10.04 -18.26
N GLN A 311 6.04 9.55 -19.06
CA GLN A 311 6.09 8.15 -19.47
C GLN A 311 6.99 7.35 -18.51
N VAL A 312 6.43 6.22 -18.04
CA VAL A 312 7.03 4.93 -17.64
C VAL A 312 7.81 4.85 -16.31
N ASN A 313 7.29 4.02 -15.39
CA ASN A 313 8.04 2.93 -14.73
C ASN A 313 7.12 2.11 -13.81
N SER A 314 6.45 1.08 -14.36
CA SER A 314 6.01 -0.05 -13.52
C SER A 314 7.03 -1.18 -13.70
N LEU A 315 7.94 -1.35 -12.74
CA LEU A 315 8.78 -2.56 -12.69
C LEU A 315 7.86 -3.79 -12.57
N THR A 316 8.15 -4.83 -13.36
CA THR A 316 7.46 -6.12 -13.26
C THR A 316 7.68 -6.75 -11.87
N ASP A 317 6.73 -7.52 -11.35
CA ASP A 317 6.84 -8.13 -10.02
C ASP A 317 8.10 -9.01 -9.85
N LYS A 318 8.56 -9.62 -10.96
CA LYS A 318 9.82 -10.39 -11.01
C LYS A 318 11.06 -9.50 -10.82
N GLN A 319 11.02 -8.26 -11.30
CA GLN A 319 12.09 -7.28 -11.05
C GLN A 319 12.06 -6.79 -9.60
N LYS A 320 10.87 -6.64 -8.99
CA LYS A 320 10.72 -6.25 -7.57
C LYS A 320 11.23 -7.33 -6.61
N GLU A 321 10.94 -8.60 -6.91
CA GLU A 321 11.44 -9.74 -6.13
C GLU A 321 12.96 -9.88 -6.23
N LEU A 322 13.51 -9.74 -7.45
CA LEU A 322 14.96 -9.79 -7.68
C LEU A 322 15.70 -8.65 -6.96
N LEU A 323 15.15 -7.44 -6.98
CA LEU A 323 15.70 -6.28 -6.25
C LEU A 323 15.69 -6.52 -4.73
N THR A 324 14.60 -7.04 -4.18
CA THR A 324 14.49 -7.39 -2.76
C THR A 324 15.50 -8.47 -2.36
N GLN A 325 15.68 -9.49 -3.20
CA GLN A 325 16.66 -10.54 -2.98
C GLN A 325 18.09 -9.98 -2.98
N HIS A 326 18.44 -9.13 -3.95
CA HIS A 326 19.76 -8.50 -4.05
C HIS A 326 20.04 -7.61 -2.84
N TYR A 327 19.05 -6.82 -2.43
CA TYR A 327 19.13 -6.00 -1.23
C TYR A 327 19.42 -6.82 0.02
N ASN A 328 18.63 -7.86 0.31
CA ASN A 328 18.81 -8.69 1.51
C ASN A 328 20.17 -9.40 1.54
N GLN A 329 20.61 -9.92 0.39
CA GLN A 329 21.94 -10.52 0.26
C GLN A 329 23.05 -9.49 0.56
N CYS A 330 22.93 -8.29 0.01
CA CYS A 330 23.93 -7.25 0.21
C CYS A 330 23.92 -6.69 1.62
N VAL A 331 22.78 -6.65 2.33
CA VAL A 331 22.73 -6.33 3.78
C VAL A 331 23.45 -7.40 4.59
N ALA A 332 23.18 -8.68 4.32
CA ALA A 332 23.82 -9.79 5.03
C ALA A 332 25.35 -9.80 4.84
N ILE A 333 25.82 -9.53 3.62
CA ILE A 333 27.26 -9.45 3.29
C ILE A 333 27.91 -8.23 3.93
N SER A 334 27.28 -7.06 3.82
CA SER A 334 27.91 -5.81 4.26
C SER A 334 27.80 -5.55 5.75
N LYS A 335 26.78 -6.13 6.42
CA LYS A 335 26.41 -5.83 7.80
C LYS A 335 26.21 -4.32 8.05
N VAL A 336 25.78 -3.60 7.01
CA VAL A 336 25.51 -2.16 7.09
C VAL A 336 24.29 -1.91 7.98
N ASP A 337 24.38 -0.87 8.81
CA ASP A 337 23.27 -0.45 9.65
C ASP A 337 22.11 0.10 8.80
N GLN A 338 20.88 -0.23 9.20
CA GLN A 338 19.69 0.17 8.47
C GLN A 338 19.50 1.70 8.45
N ALA A 339 19.83 2.41 9.53
CA ALA A 339 19.72 3.86 9.57
C ALA A 339 20.73 4.53 8.63
N VAL A 340 21.93 3.95 8.48
CA VAL A 340 22.93 4.41 7.51
C VAL A 340 22.44 4.24 6.07
N LEU A 341 21.77 3.11 5.76
CA LEU A 341 21.15 2.92 4.44
C LEU A 341 20.02 3.91 4.15
N GLN A 342 19.17 4.19 5.14
CA GLN A 342 18.07 5.14 4.97
C GLN A 342 18.59 6.56 4.70
N LYS A 343 19.64 6.97 5.42
CA LYS A 343 20.33 8.24 5.16
C LYS A 343 20.90 8.27 3.74
N ALA A 344 21.57 7.20 3.30
CA ALA A 344 22.12 7.13 1.95
C ALA A 344 21.04 7.23 0.85
N ARG A 345 19.89 6.57 1.02
CA ARG A 345 18.73 6.67 0.11
C ARG A 345 18.13 8.08 0.04
N ALA A 346 18.19 8.83 1.14
CA ALA A 346 17.80 10.23 1.17
C ALA A 346 18.88 11.17 0.60
N GLY A 347 20.06 10.66 0.24
CA GLY A 347 21.18 11.41 -0.31
C GLY A 347 22.30 11.75 0.68
N ASP A 348 22.16 11.34 1.95
CA ASP A 348 23.18 11.48 2.97
C ASP A 348 24.11 10.26 2.99
N PHE A 349 25.11 10.29 2.11
CA PHE A 349 26.11 9.24 1.97
C PHE A 349 27.20 9.37 3.04
N ALA A 350 26.94 8.76 4.21
CA ALA A 350 27.91 8.67 5.30
C ALA A 350 29.21 7.98 4.86
N ASN A 351 30.35 8.39 5.43
CA ASN A 351 31.65 7.75 5.20
C ASN A 351 31.77 6.45 6.02
N ASP A 352 30.96 5.45 5.68
CA ASP A 352 30.85 4.19 6.41
C ASP A 352 31.41 3.02 5.57
N PRO A 353 32.31 2.17 6.13
CA PRO A 353 32.92 1.05 5.39
C PRO A 353 31.92 -0.06 5.03
N ASN A 354 30.88 -0.27 5.83
CA ASN A 354 29.83 -1.25 5.57
C ASN A 354 28.87 -0.72 4.48
N LEU A 355 28.58 0.58 4.45
CA LEU A 355 27.85 1.23 3.37
C LEU A 355 28.60 1.11 2.04
N LYS A 356 29.91 1.39 2.01
CA LYS A 356 30.74 1.18 0.80
C LYS A 356 30.71 -0.28 0.34
N THR A 357 30.75 -1.22 1.29
CA THR A 357 30.64 -2.66 0.99
C THR A 357 29.25 -3.03 0.44
N HIS A 358 28.17 -2.45 0.98
CA HIS A 358 26.80 -2.65 0.51
C HIS A 358 26.62 -2.13 -0.92
N ILE A 359 27.04 -0.89 -1.17
CA ILE A 359 26.94 -0.25 -2.49
C ILE A 359 27.73 -1.02 -3.54
N LYS A 360 28.94 -1.51 -3.20
CA LYS A 360 29.71 -2.40 -4.08
C LYS A 360 28.95 -3.67 -4.43
N CYS A 361 28.33 -4.32 -3.45
CA CYS A 361 27.53 -5.52 -3.67
C CYS A 361 26.32 -5.24 -4.60
N ILE A 362 25.58 -4.16 -4.36
CA ILE A 362 24.47 -3.75 -5.22
C ILE A 362 24.96 -3.46 -6.64
N SER A 363 26.06 -2.73 -6.79
CA SER A 363 26.70 -2.40 -8.07
C SER A 363 27.07 -3.65 -8.89
N GLU A 364 27.58 -4.70 -8.24
CA GLU A 364 27.86 -5.99 -8.90
C GLU A 364 26.58 -6.69 -9.34
N LYS A 365 25.58 -6.74 -8.46
CA LYS A 365 24.31 -7.44 -8.65
C LYS A 365 23.45 -6.82 -9.76
N ILE A 366 23.43 -5.50 -9.87
CA ILE A 366 22.74 -4.79 -10.97
C ILE A 366 23.57 -4.76 -12.27
N GLY A 367 24.77 -5.32 -12.25
CA GLY A 367 25.61 -5.46 -13.43
C GLY A 367 26.48 -4.24 -13.75
N PHE A 368 26.51 -3.21 -12.90
CA PHE A 368 27.29 -1.99 -13.16
C PHE A 368 28.78 -2.22 -13.00
N GLN A 369 29.17 -3.09 -12.08
CA GLN A 369 30.56 -3.43 -11.80
C GLN A 369 30.78 -4.93 -11.91
N GLY A 370 31.95 -5.35 -12.40
CA GLY A 370 32.40 -6.73 -12.39
C GLY A 370 33.00 -7.12 -11.04
N THR A 371 33.18 -8.42 -10.81
CA THR A 371 33.90 -8.94 -9.65
C THR A 371 35.39 -8.58 -9.66
N ASP A 372 35.92 -8.20 -10.83
CA ASP A 372 37.26 -7.63 -11.03
C ASP A 372 37.36 -6.14 -10.62
N GLY A 373 36.24 -5.56 -10.19
CA GLY A 373 36.14 -4.16 -9.77
C GLY A 373 35.99 -3.15 -10.91
N LYS A 374 35.97 -3.57 -12.18
CA LYS A 374 35.83 -2.67 -13.32
C LYS A 374 34.36 -2.34 -13.60
N PHE A 375 34.08 -1.10 -14.02
CA PHE A 375 32.75 -0.71 -14.46
C PHE A 375 32.44 -1.23 -15.87
N ARG A 376 31.22 -1.77 -16.03
CA ARG A 376 30.61 -2.12 -17.31
C ARG A 376 29.86 -0.89 -17.85
N ARG A 377 30.61 0.02 -18.49
CA ARG A 377 30.09 1.32 -18.94
C ARG A 377 28.93 1.19 -19.92
N ASP A 378 28.96 0.18 -20.78
CA ASP A 378 27.91 -0.19 -21.73
C ASP A 378 26.58 -0.53 -21.02
N VAL A 379 26.65 -1.31 -19.94
CA VAL A 379 25.48 -1.67 -19.12
C VAL A 379 24.93 -0.44 -18.41
N ILE A 380 25.82 0.39 -17.83
CA ILE A 380 25.44 1.64 -17.16
C ILE A 380 24.77 2.59 -18.15
N GLU A 381 25.33 2.76 -19.36
CA GLU A 381 24.78 3.62 -20.39
C GLU A 381 23.38 3.18 -20.82
N LYS A 382 23.20 1.88 -21.07
CA LYS A 382 21.89 1.32 -21.40
C LYS A 382 20.87 1.61 -20.31
N LYS A 383 21.25 1.40 -19.04
CA LYS A 383 20.36 1.60 -17.89
C LYS A 383 20.04 3.07 -17.63
N LEU A 384 20.97 3.98 -17.88
CA LEU A 384 20.71 5.41 -17.84
C LEU A 384 19.78 5.87 -18.95
N LYS A 385 19.90 5.34 -20.18
CA LYS A 385 18.97 5.61 -21.28
C LYS A 385 17.54 5.13 -20.97
N GLU A 386 17.40 4.00 -20.28
CA GLU A 386 16.11 3.51 -19.79
C GLU A 386 15.53 4.41 -18.68
N THR A 387 16.38 4.98 -17.83
CA THR A 387 15.96 5.80 -16.66
C THR A 387 15.68 7.26 -17.02
N ILE A 388 16.45 7.82 -17.95
CA ILE A 388 16.32 9.19 -18.46
C ILE A 388 16.16 9.10 -20.00
N PRO A 389 14.95 8.75 -20.48
CA PRO A 389 14.71 8.61 -21.91
C PRO A 389 14.81 9.96 -22.62
N GLY A 390 15.42 9.97 -23.81
CA GLY A 390 15.47 11.14 -24.70
C GLY A 390 16.62 12.14 -24.46
N ASP A 391 17.44 11.98 -23.42
CA ASP A 391 18.55 12.90 -23.11
C ASP A 391 19.93 12.22 -23.16
N ASN A 392 20.34 11.84 -24.38
CA ASN A 392 21.60 11.13 -24.61
C ASN A 392 22.84 11.93 -24.20
N ALA A 393 22.82 13.26 -24.36
CA ALA A 393 23.93 14.14 -24.00
C ALA A 393 24.12 14.20 -22.49
N LYS A 394 23.03 14.29 -21.71
CA LYS A 394 23.09 14.23 -20.24
C LYS A 394 23.54 12.86 -19.75
N ASN A 395 23.07 11.78 -20.36
CA ASN A 395 23.50 10.42 -20.01
C ASN A 395 25.01 10.22 -20.24
N ALA A 396 25.54 10.68 -21.38
CA ALA A 396 26.97 10.64 -21.66
C ALA A 396 27.78 11.46 -20.63
N LYS A 397 27.33 12.69 -20.32
CA LYS A 397 27.97 13.55 -19.32
C LYS A 397 27.97 12.95 -17.92
N LEU A 398 26.88 12.29 -17.51
CA LEU A 398 26.80 11.58 -16.23
C LEU A 398 27.78 10.42 -16.16
N ILE A 399 27.96 9.67 -17.24
CA ILE A 399 28.93 8.56 -17.29
C ILE A 399 30.36 9.08 -17.22
N GLU A 400 30.67 10.12 -17.98
CA GLU A 400 31.99 10.76 -17.95
C GLU A 400 32.33 11.32 -16.55
N THR A 401 31.37 11.99 -15.92
CA THR A 401 31.57 12.67 -14.64
C THR A 401 31.55 11.70 -13.45
N CYS A 402 30.63 10.73 -13.43
CA CYS A 402 30.37 9.91 -12.24
C CYS A 402 30.97 8.50 -12.30
N VAL A 403 31.21 7.94 -13.48
CA VAL A 403 31.71 6.56 -13.65
C VAL A 403 33.23 6.58 -13.78
N VAL A 404 33.91 7.04 -12.73
CA VAL A 404 35.37 7.22 -12.72
C VAL A 404 36.05 6.01 -12.07
N ALA A 405 37.12 5.51 -12.68
CA ALA A 405 37.87 4.38 -12.14
C ALA A 405 38.57 4.75 -10.82
N ASN A 406 38.59 3.83 -9.86
CA ASN A 406 39.30 3.97 -8.60
C ASN A 406 39.96 2.64 -8.23
N LYS A 407 41.15 2.70 -7.62
CA LYS A 407 41.89 1.50 -7.20
C LYS A 407 41.13 0.68 -6.15
N ASP A 408 40.29 1.31 -5.34
CA ASP A 408 39.38 0.62 -4.42
C ASP A 408 38.00 0.44 -5.08
N PRO A 409 37.61 -0.80 -5.44
CA PRO A 409 36.31 -1.08 -6.07
C PRO A 409 35.11 -0.64 -5.23
N LYS A 410 35.23 -0.62 -3.89
CA LYS A 410 34.14 -0.20 -3.00
C LYS A 410 33.98 1.31 -3.03
N LEU A 411 35.10 2.04 -2.96
CA LEU A 411 35.10 3.49 -3.07
C LEU A 411 34.66 3.94 -4.47
N GLN A 412 35.04 3.18 -5.50
CA GLN A 412 34.60 3.38 -6.88
C GLN A 412 33.06 3.36 -6.99
N ALA A 413 32.42 2.30 -6.49
CA ALA A 413 30.96 2.15 -6.51
C ALA A 413 30.26 3.26 -5.69
N PHE A 414 30.77 3.52 -4.48
CA PHE A 414 30.25 4.54 -3.57
C PHE A 414 30.26 5.94 -4.21
N ASN A 415 31.39 6.33 -4.80
CA ASN A 415 31.53 7.64 -5.44
C ASN A 415 30.62 7.78 -6.66
N ALA A 416 30.48 6.72 -7.47
CA ALA A 416 29.59 6.73 -8.62
C ALA A 416 28.12 6.89 -8.21
N PHE A 417 27.64 6.11 -7.24
CA PHE A 417 26.25 6.17 -6.76
C PHE A 417 25.94 7.54 -6.14
N LYS A 418 26.84 8.05 -5.30
CA LYS A 418 26.72 9.40 -4.72
C LYS A 418 26.65 10.47 -5.82
N CYS A 419 27.55 10.42 -6.80
CA CYS A 419 27.60 11.39 -7.90
C CYS A 419 26.33 11.36 -8.77
N LEU A 420 25.82 10.17 -9.11
CA LEU A 420 24.58 10.01 -9.88
C LEU A 420 23.36 10.56 -9.12
N TYR A 421 23.28 10.32 -7.81
CA TYR A 421 22.24 10.90 -6.98
C TYR A 421 22.35 12.44 -6.93
N THR A 422 23.55 12.98 -6.73
CA THR A 422 23.76 14.43 -6.65
C THR A 422 23.42 15.15 -7.96
N ASN A 423 23.84 14.60 -9.10
CA ASN A 423 23.69 15.27 -10.41
C ASN A 423 22.37 14.97 -11.13
N ALA A 424 21.72 13.85 -10.82
CA ALA A 424 20.53 13.41 -11.55
C ALA A 424 19.41 12.85 -10.66
N LYS A 425 19.56 12.87 -9.32
CA LYS A 425 18.58 12.32 -8.36
C LYS A 425 18.20 10.86 -8.62
N ILE A 426 19.09 10.11 -9.27
CA ILE A 426 18.92 8.67 -9.49
C ILE A 426 19.26 7.96 -8.18
N ASN A 427 18.28 7.27 -7.61
CA ASN A 427 18.47 6.42 -6.45
C ASN A 427 18.68 4.97 -6.90
N LEU A 428 19.81 4.38 -6.50
CA LEU A 428 20.22 3.02 -6.85
C LEU A 428 20.25 2.09 -5.61
N LEU A 429 19.70 2.53 -4.46
CA LEU A 429 19.72 1.83 -3.16
C LEU A 429 18.34 1.49 -2.60
#